data_AF-A0A7V9JNL0-F1
#
_entry.id   AF-A0A7V9JNL0-F1
#
_cell.length_a   1.000
_cell.length_b   1.000
_cell.length_c   1.000
_cell.angle_alpha   90.00
_cell.angle_beta   90.00
_cell.angle_gamma   90.00
#
_symmetry.space_group_name_H-M   'P 1'
#
loop_
_entity.id
_entity.type
_entity.pdbx_description
1 polymer ?
#
loop_
_entity_poly.entity_id
_entity_poly.type
_entity_poly.pdbx_seq_one_letter_code
_entity_poly.pdbx_strand_id
1 'polypeptide(L)' 'SVTERGVAILADVAEFASEIDVPRAREALERARGADDDDDEAKAAAKRAESRLVAAGETV' A
#
# COMPACT_ATOMS: atom_id res chain seq x y z
N SER A 1 0.70 17.81 8.48
CA SER A 1 0.88 18.83 9.53
C SER A 1 0.14 18.41 10.79
N VAL A 2 0.70 18.77 11.95
CA VAL A 2 0.09 18.52 13.26
C VAL A 2 -0.09 19.86 13.95
N THR A 3 -1.26 20.07 14.53
CA THR A 3 -1.61 21.28 15.29
C THR A 3 -2.36 20.87 16.56
N GLU A 4 -2.52 21.79 17.50
CA GLU A 4 -3.33 21.55 18.70
C GLU A 4 -4.78 21.16 18.38
N ARG A 5 -5.31 21.57 17.22
CA ARG A 5 -6.70 21.31 16.81
C ARG A 5 -6.85 20.04 16.00
N GLY A 6 -5.76 19.40 15.57
CA GLY A 6 -5.82 18.17 14.79
C GLY A 6 -4.64 17.91 13.87
N VAL A 7 -4.77 16.81 13.13
CA VAL A 7 -3.76 16.27 12.22
C VAL A 7 -4.30 16.29 10.80
N ALA A 8 -3.51 16.79 9.86
CA ALA A 8 -3.76 16.67 8.43
C ALA A 8 -2.57 15.96 7.77
N ILE A 9 -2.83 14.93 6.98
CA ILE A 9 -1.80 14.19 6.24
C ILE A 9 -2.01 14.51 4.76
N LEU A 10 -0.94 14.89 4.08
CA LEU A 10 -0.93 15.06 2.63
C LEU A 10 -0.32 13.80 2.02
N ALA A 11 -1.02 13.21 1.07
CA ALA A 11 -0.57 12.03 0.34
C ALA A 11 -0.96 12.19 -1.13
N ASP A 12 -0.18 11.57 -2.02
CA ASP A 12 -0.50 11.54 -3.45
C ASP A 12 -1.77 10.72 -3.72
N VAL A 13 -1.99 9.66 -2.94
CA VAL A 13 -3.17 8.79 -3.02
C VAL A 13 -3.60 8.41 -1.60
N ALA A 14 -4.91 8.40 -1.37
CA ALA A 14 -5.53 7.90 -0.15
C ALA A 14 -6.75 7.05 -0.54
N GLU A 15 -6.95 5.92 0.16
CA GLU A 15 -8.01 4.95 -0.10
C GLU A 15 -8.63 4.54 1.25
N PHE A 16 -9.95 4.33 1.31
CA PHE A 16 -10.58 3.75 2.50
C PHE A 16 -10.43 2.22 2.50
N ALA A 17 -10.33 1.62 3.69
CA ALA A 17 -10.22 0.17 3.85
C ALA A 17 -11.34 -0.60 3.12
N SER A 18 -12.56 -0.06 3.12
CA SER A 18 -13.73 -0.64 2.44
C SER A 18 -13.67 -0.60 0.91
N GLU A 19 -12.78 0.22 0.34
CA GLU A 19 -12.62 0.39 -1.11
C GLU A 19 -11.45 -0.44 -1.65
N ILE A 20 -10.64 -1.05 -0.77
CA ILE A 20 -9.48 -1.83 -1.16
C ILE A 20 -9.91 -3.18 -1.74
N ASP A 21 -9.53 -3.40 -2.99
CA ASP A 21 -9.63 -4.71 -3.64
C ASP A 21 -8.50 -5.63 -3.15
N VAL A 22 -8.81 -6.45 -2.15
CA VAL A 22 -7.85 -7.37 -1.52
C VAL A 22 -7.29 -8.41 -2.50
N PRO A 23 -8.11 -9.14 -3.30
CA PRO A 23 -7.58 -10.07 -4.31
C PRO A 23 -6.56 -9.41 -5.25
N ARG A 24 -6.89 -8.23 -5.79
CA ARG A 24 -6.01 -7.50 -6.69
C ARG A 24 -4.71 -7.05 -6.01
N ALA A 25 -4.79 -6.61 -4.75
CA ALA A 25 -3.63 -6.21 -3.98
C ALA A 25 -2.68 -7.39 -3.71
N ARG A 26 -3.22 -8.58 -3.41
CA ARG A 26 -2.40 -9.79 -3.24
C ARG A 26 -1.67 -10.18 -4.53
N GLU A 27 -2.38 -10.20 -5.66
CA GLU A 27 -1.78 -10.51 -6.95
C GLU A 27 -0.67 -9.49 -7.32
N ALA A 28 -0.89 -8.21 -7.03
CA ALA A 28 0.12 -7.18 -7.26
C ALA A 28 1.38 -7.40 -6.41
N LEU A 29 1.21 -7.80 -5.14
CA LEU A 29 2.33 -8.12 -4.26
C LEU A 29 3.13 -9.34 -4.75
N GLU A 30 2.43 -10.41 -5.14
CA GLU A 30 3.06 -11.61 -5.67
C GLU A 30 3.86 -11.31 -6.95
N ARG A 31 3.28 -10.55 -7.89
CA ARG A 31 3.98 -10.13 -9.11
C ARG A 31 5.21 -9.28 -8.81
N ALA A 32 5.12 -8.36 -7.85
CA ALA A 32 6.23 -7.50 -7.47
C ALA A 32 7.37 -8.27 -6.79
N ARG A 33 7.06 -9.26 -5.93
CA ARG A 33 8.06 -10.12 -5.28
C ARG A 33 8.75 -11.09 -6.24
N GLY A 34 8.16 -11.37 -7.39
CA GLY A 34 8.77 -12.20 -8.44
C GLY A 34 9.74 -11.44 -9.36
N ALA A 35 9.90 -10.13 -9.19
CA ALA A 35 10.84 -9.32 -9.95
C ALA A 35 12.25 -9.37 -9.32
N ASP A 36 13.25 -8.88 -10.06
CA ASP A 36 14.63 -8.81 -9.57
C ASP A 36 14.75 -7.86 -8.36
N ASP A 37 15.60 -8.24 -7.40
CA ASP A 37 15.83 -7.49 -6.15
C ASP A 37 16.42 -6.09 -6.37
N ASP A 38 16.87 -5.75 -7.57
CA ASP A 38 17.39 -4.41 -7.92
C ASP A 38 16.36 -3.54 -8.66
N ASP A 39 15.13 -4.02 -8.85
CA ASP A 39 14.05 -3.24 -9.46
C ASP A 39 13.35 -2.35 -8.42
N ASP A 40 13.70 -1.07 -8.42
CA ASP A 40 13.14 -0.08 -7.50
C ASP A 40 11.64 0.16 -7.69
N GLU A 41 11.12 0.01 -8.91
CA GLU A 41 9.67 0.14 -9.17
C GLU A 41 8.93 -1.09 -8.63
N ALA A 42 9.51 -2.28 -8.78
CA ALA A 42 8.94 -3.49 -8.17
C ALA A 42 8.90 -3.38 -6.64
N LYS A 43 9.95 -2.88 -5.98
CA LYS A 43 9.94 -2.60 -4.54
C LYS A 43 8.86 -1.60 -4.14
N ALA A 44 8.73 -0.50 -4.89
CA ALA A 44 7.69 0.50 -4.64
C ALA A 44 6.28 -0.08 -4.81
N ALA A 45 6.08 -0.93 -5.82
CA ALA A 45 4.82 -1.63 -6.07
C ALA A 45 4.49 -2.62 -4.95
N ALA A 46 5.47 -3.41 -4.49
CA ALA A 46 5.31 -4.32 -3.36
C ALA A 46 4.87 -3.56 -2.10
N LYS A 47 5.56 -2.47 -1.76
CA LYS A 47 5.22 -1.65 -0.59
C LYS A 47 3.82 -1.06 -0.65
N ARG A 48 3.38 -0.62 -1.84
CA ARG A 48 2.01 -0.13 -2.06
C ARG A 48 0.97 -1.24 -1.87
N ALA A 49 1.23 -2.44 -2.40
CA ALA A 49 0.34 -3.58 -2.25
C ALA A 49 0.24 -4.04 -0.79
N GLU A 50 1.37 -4.15 -0.09
CA GLU A 50 1.42 -4.46 1.35
C GLU A 50 0.64 -3.42 2.17
N SER A 51 0.83 -2.14 1.90
CA SER A 51 0.11 -1.06 2.60
C SER A 51 -1.40 -1.18 2.44
N ARG A 52 -1.90 -1.57 1.26
CA ARG A 52 -3.32 -1.82 1.02
C ARG A 52 -3.82 -3.03 1.81
N LEU A 53 -3.07 -4.12 1.82
CA LEU A 53 -3.44 -5.33 2.54
C LEU A 53 -3.50 -5.07 4.06
N VAL A 54 -2.50 -4.40 4.63
CA VAL A 54 -2.52 -3.99 6.04
C VAL A 54 -3.72 -3.10 6.35
N ALA A 55 -4.01 -2.12 5.50
CA ALA A 55 -5.15 -1.22 5.70
C ALA A 55 -6.50 -1.95 5.62
N ALA A 56 -6.59 -3.04 4.85
CA ALA A 56 -7.76 -3.91 4.79
C ALA A 56 -7.86 -4.90 5.98
N GLY A 57 -6.86 -4.91 6.88
CA GLY A 57 -6.81 -5.81 8.04
C GLY A 57 -6.16 -7.16 7.75
N GLU A 58 -5.52 -7.33 6.60
CA GLU A 58 -4.78 -8.54 6.24
C GLU A 58 -3.40 -8.57 6.91
N THR A 59 -2.91 -9.77 7.21
CA THR A 59 -1.53 -9.98 7.66
C THR A 59 -0.64 -10.26 6.45
N VAL A 60 0.49 -9.56 6.32
CA VAL A 60 1.42 -9.61 5.17
C VAL A 60 2.85 -9.92 5.56
#